data_AF-A0A915DL00-F1
#
_entry.id   AF-A0A915DL00-F1
#
_cell.length_a   1.000
_cell.length_b   1.000
_cell.length_c   1.000
_cell.angle_alpha   90.00
_cell.angle_beta   90.00
_cell.angle_gamma   90.00
#
_symmetry.space_group_name_H-M   'P 1'
#
loop_
_entity.id
_entity.type
_entity.pdbx_description
1 polymer ?
#
loop_
_entity_poly.entity_id
_entity_poly.type
_entity_poly.pdbx_seq_one_letter_code
_entity_poly.pdbx_strand_id
1 'polypeptide(L)'
;MAGYNGTIFAYGQTGSGKTYTMFGPQRDDGCFRKDLHGLIPRCMDYLFDVLNQKQEENGELFKYSVTCSFVQLYNENLYDLLDNVDQRLKLRSAGDVEIEGAVQESINTTKEVMSVLSAGYKNRRTAETSMNRESSRSHAIFLLHLTTEIAVDGIINRRYSRLNLVDLAGSERQQDSLATENQLKEAGHINKSLSTLTRVIRQLSKSPSQYPGYRDSQLTLLLKDSLGGNSRTAVIINLHPNLRHSETTASSLYFSDTVKRIKNKATVNENVSGENVDSLKNEILRLKEVVRCLKEENSTKNETIRQLEDLVNLPVKVEDKDYQNSILDKENIVKPNSEQTLTELERTIESYKNLVAHKDQSIQQYESSLTYKSHRVDILRQFLEDAQLKQKETEEENEQLKKSAQFQKIIFEKEKLEKEMSIRQECRHAIEELKLKYEEVKRERDTALNDLTAAMGHQNQKQKISYVNQLRERLAHIEKVA
;
A
#
# COMPACT_ATOMS: atom_id res chain seq x y z
N MET A 1 1.16 -1.66 -13.39
CA MET A 1 2.20 -1.45 -14.44
C MET A 1 3.34 -2.46 -14.37
N ALA A 2 4.08 -2.58 -13.26
CA ALA A 2 5.15 -3.57 -13.13
C ALA A 2 4.66 -5.02 -12.85
N GLY A 3 3.39 -5.32 -13.12
CA GLY A 3 2.78 -6.63 -12.84
C GLY A 3 2.50 -6.94 -11.36
N TYR A 4 2.64 -5.99 -10.44
CA TYR A 4 2.22 -6.19 -9.04
C TYR A 4 0.73 -5.90 -8.86
N ASN A 5 0.08 -6.70 -8.03
CA ASN A 5 -1.22 -6.35 -7.47
C ASN A 5 -1.07 -5.26 -6.40
N GLY A 6 -2.09 -4.42 -6.28
CA GLY A 6 -2.17 -3.34 -5.30
C GLY A 6 -3.56 -3.25 -4.67
N THR A 7 -3.61 -2.82 -3.42
CA THR A 7 -4.86 -2.51 -2.74
C THR A 7 -4.68 -1.26 -1.90
N ILE A 8 -5.62 -0.33 -1.99
CA ILE A 8 -5.70 0.83 -1.10
C ILE A 8 -7.09 0.85 -0.50
N PHE A 9 -7.19 0.89 0.83
CA PHE A 9 -8.49 1.04 1.49
C PHE A 9 -8.49 2.15 2.53
N ALA A 10 -9.57 2.94 2.53
CA ALA A 10 -9.83 3.98 3.51
C ALA A 10 -10.63 3.41 4.69
N TYR A 11 -10.15 3.62 5.90
CA TYR A 11 -10.72 3.10 7.14
C TYR A 11 -10.90 4.22 8.18
N GLY A 12 -12.02 4.21 8.89
CA GLY A 12 -12.35 5.20 9.90
C GLY A 12 -13.85 5.35 10.10
N GLN A 13 -14.24 6.19 11.04
CA GLN A 13 -15.65 6.39 11.36
C GLN A 13 -16.42 7.12 10.25
N THR A 14 -17.75 7.03 10.25
CA THR A 14 -18.59 7.87 9.38
C THR A 14 -18.29 9.36 9.62
N GLY A 15 -18.22 10.12 8.53
CA GLY A 15 -17.87 11.53 8.57
C GLY A 15 -16.38 11.84 8.76
N SER A 16 -15.48 10.85 8.87
CA SER A 16 -14.04 11.12 8.99
C SER A 16 -13.31 11.42 7.66
N GLY A 17 -14.03 11.33 6.53
CA GLY A 17 -13.49 11.70 5.22
C GLY A 17 -13.00 10.55 4.33
N LYS A 18 -13.42 9.30 4.58
CA LYS A 18 -13.06 8.13 3.74
C LYS A 18 -13.44 8.33 2.27
N THR A 19 -14.73 8.57 2.00
CA THR A 19 -15.25 8.83 0.65
C THR A 19 -14.62 10.08 0.02
N TYR A 20 -14.43 11.14 0.80
CA TYR A 20 -13.74 12.35 0.34
C TYR A 20 -12.32 12.05 -0.12
N THR A 21 -11.60 11.19 0.61
CA THR A 21 -10.23 10.80 0.26
C THR A 21 -10.19 9.95 -1.01
N MET A 22 -11.09 8.97 -1.13
CA MET A 22 -11.07 8.04 -2.25
C MET A 22 -11.55 8.69 -3.55
N PHE A 23 -12.62 9.48 -3.50
CA PHE A 23 -13.29 9.99 -4.71
C PHE A 23 -13.18 11.51 -4.87
N GLY A 24 -13.19 12.25 -3.75
CA GLY A 24 -13.32 13.70 -3.72
C GLY A 24 -14.76 14.14 -3.41
N PRO A 25 -15.01 15.45 -3.27
CA PRO A 25 -16.34 15.97 -3.01
C PRO A 25 -17.20 15.90 -4.27
N GLN A 26 -18.41 15.36 -4.08
CA GLN A 26 -19.47 15.38 -5.09
C GLN A 26 -20.18 16.74 -5.06
N ARG A 27 -20.52 17.26 -6.23
CA ARG A 27 -21.41 18.41 -6.40
C ARG A 27 -22.87 17.97 -6.32
N ASP A 28 -23.78 18.92 -6.17
CA ASP A 28 -25.22 18.64 -6.11
C ASP A 28 -25.76 17.97 -7.39
N ASP A 29 -25.10 18.20 -8.53
CA ASP A 29 -25.38 17.58 -9.83
C ASP A 29 -24.93 16.10 -9.92
N GLY A 30 -24.29 15.56 -8.87
CA GLY A 30 -23.79 14.19 -8.83
C GLY A 30 -22.41 14.00 -9.48
N CYS A 31 -21.82 15.04 -10.07
CA CYS A 31 -20.48 15.01 -10.64
C CYS A 31 -19.41 15.36 -9.59
N PHE A 32 -18.20 14.86 -9.77
CA PHE A 32 -17.07 15.19 -8.90
C PHE A 32 -16.40 16.50 -9.32
N ARG A 33 -15.96 17.29 -8.35
CA ARG A 33 -15.19 18.53 -8.60
C ARG A 33 -13.77 18.20 -9.09
N LYS A 34 -13.42 18.65 -10.30
CA LYS A 34 -12.09 18.41 -10.91
C LYS A 34 -10.93 18.92 -10.06
N ASP A 35 -11.09 20.10 -9.47
CA ASP A 35 -10.14 20.75 -8.57
C ASP A 35 -9.90 19.95 -7.28
N LEU A 36 -10.86 19.12 -6.87
CA LEU A 36 -10.82 18.37 -5.62
C LEU A 36 -10.93 16.86 -5.84
N HIS A 37 -10.48 16.35 -6.99
CA HIS A 37 -10.38 14.92 -7.23
C HIS A 37 -9.71 14.20 -6.05
N GLY A 38 -10.31 13.09 -5.62
CA GLY A 38 -9.73 12.20 -4.63
C GLY A 38 -8.64 11.31 -5.22
N LEU A 39 -8.33 10.23 -4.52
CA LEU A 39 -7.29 9.28 -4.90
C LEU A 39 -7.57 8.58 -6.22
N ILE A 40 -8.79 8.06 -6.42
CA ILE A 40 -9.12 7.23 -7.59
C ILE A 40 -8.94 8.01 -8.89
N PRO A 41 -9.54 9.20 -9.09
CA PRO A 41 -9.33 9.95 -10.34
C PRO A 41 -7.86 10.30 -10.59
N ARG A 42 -7.12 10.72 -9.54
CA ARG A 42 -5.69 11.05 -9.64
C ARG A 42 -4.84 9.84 -9.99
N CYS A 43 -5.15 8.67 -9.45
CA CYS A 43 -4.48 7.42 -9.80
C CYS A 43 -4.72 7.06 -11.27
N MET A 44 -5.89 7.34 -11.82
CA MET A 44 -6.20 7.07 -13.22
C MET A 44 -5.50 8.05 -14.16
N ASP A 45 -5.46 9.35 -13.81
CA ASP A 45 -4.66 10.34 -14.56
C ASP A 45 -3.21 9.87 -14.66
N TYR A 46 -2.58 9.58 -13.51
CA TYR A 46 -1.21 9.08 -13.49
C TYR A 46 -1.02 7.76 -14.25
N LEU A 47 -1.99 6.84 -14.15
CA LEU A 47 -1.92 5.57 -14.84
C LEU A 47 -1.89 5.76 -16.36
N PHE A 48 -2.84 6.52 -16.90
CA PHE A 48 -2.95 6.74 -18.33
C PHE A 48 -1.78 7.56 -18.86
N ASP A 49 -1.29 8.55 -18.12
CA ASP A 49 -0.09 9.31 -18.50
C ASP A 49 1.12 8.37 -18.71
N VAL A 50 1.38 7.46 -17.75
CA VAL A 50 2.51 6.53 -17.86
C VAL A 50 2.27 5.45 -18.93
N LEU A 51 1.04 4.99 -19.12
CA LEU A 51 0.72 4.02 -20.17
C LEU A 51 0.90 4.63 -21.57
N ASN A 52 0.44 5.87 -21.75
CA ASN A 52 0.57 6.62 -23.00
C ASN A 52 2.05 6.88 -23.32
N GLN A 53 2.84 7.32 -22.33
CA GLN A 53 4.28 7.50 -22.48
C GLN A 53 4.96 6.19 -22.93
N LYS A 54 4.62 5.05 -22.33
CA LYS A 54 5.18 3.75 -22.74
C LYS A 54 4.77 3.34 -24.15
N GLN A 55 3.55 3.68 -24.55
CA GLN A 55 3.07 3.43 -25.90
C GLN A 55 3.79 4.32 -26.93
N GLU A 56 4.09 5.58 -26.59
CA GLU A 56 4.90 6.47 -27.41
C GLU A 56 6.36 5.96 -27.56
N GLU A 57 6.96 5.48 -26.46
CA GLU A 57 8.34 4.97 -26.44
C GLU A 57 8.51 3.66 -27.22
N ASN A 58 7.53 2.74 -27.14
CA ASN A 58 7.67 1.37 -27.65
C ASN A 58 6.83 1.09 -28.91
N GLY A 59 5.96 2.03 -29.31
CA GLY A 59 5.08 1.88 -30.47
C GLY A 59 4.21 0.62 -30.38
N GLU A 60 4.08 -0.10 -31.50
CA GLU A 60 3.24 -1.30 -31.61
C GLU A 60 3.72 -2.49 -30.78
N LEU A 61 4.97 -2.46 -30.27
CA LEU A 61 5.52 -3.51 -29.42
C LEU A 61 4.89 -3.50 -28.03
N PHE A 62 4.38 -2.36 -27.57
CA PHE A 62 3.69 -2.23 -26.29
C PHE A 62 2.18 -2.12 -26.50
N LYS A 63 1.45 -3.07 -25.91
CA LYS A 63 -0.01 -3.05 -25.88
C LYS A 63 -0.48 -3.07 -24.44
N TYR A 64 -1.60 -2.42 -24.17
CA TYR A 64 -2.23 -2.51 -22.86
C TYR A 64 -3.74 -2.59 -22.99
N SER A 65 -4.37 -3.13 -21.96
CA SER A 65 -5.81 -3.16 -21.79
C SER A 65 -6.12 -2.84 -20.33
N VAL A 66 -7.01 -1.88 -20.12
CA VAL A 66 -7.50 -1.50 -18.80
C VAL A 66 -9.00 -1.76 -18.77
N THR A 67 -9.42 -2.52 -17.76
CA THR A 67 -10.84 -2.71 -17.44
C THR A 67 -11.10 -2.38 -15.99
N CYS A 68 -12.33 -1.96 -15.68
CA CYS A 68 -12.75 -1.72 -14.32
C CYS A 68 -14.12 -2.31 -14.01
N SER A 69 -14.32 -2.61 -12.74
CA SER A 69 -15.62 -2.97 -12.16
C SER A 69 -15.86 -2.10 -10.93
N PHE A 70 -17.12 -1.78 -10.66
CA PHE A 70 -17.47 -1.04 -9.46
C PHE A 70 -18.58 -1.76 -8.72
N VAL A 71 -18.29 -2.21 -7.50
CA VAL A 71 -19.21 -3.05 -6.73
C VAL A 71 -19.46 -2.48 -5.34
N GLN A 72 -20.64 -2.78 -4.80
CA GLN A 72 -21.01 -2.48 -3.43
C GLN A 72 -21.11 -3.78 -2.63
N LEU A 73 -20.46 -3.83 -1.47
CA LEU A 73 -20.67 -4.87 -0.48
C LEU A 73 -21.57 -4.32 0.63
N TYR A 74 -22.78 -4.87 0.73
CA TYR A 74 -23.75 -4.51 1.75
C TYR A 74 -24.38 -5.76 2.35
N ASN A 75 -24.42 -5.85 3.67
CA ASN A 75 -25.01 -6.97 4.40
C ASN A 75 -24.48 -8.35 3.90
N GLU A 76 -23.16 -8.47 3.73
CA GLU A 76 -22.49 -9.68 3.20
C GLU A 76 -22.94 -10.14 1.80
N ASN A 77 -23.59 -9.26 1.03
CA ASN A 77 -23.95 -9.48 -0.37
C ASN A 77 -23.24 -8.46 -1.27
N LEU A 78 -22.72 -8.93 -2.41
CA LEU A 78 -22.10 -8.09 -3.43
C LEU A 78 -23.14 -7.69 -4.47
N TYR A 79 -23.10 -6.43 -4.89
CA TYR A 79 -23.97 -5.86 -5.91
C TYR A 79 -23.14 -5.10 -6.93
N ASP A 80 -23.52 -5.21 -8.20
CA ASP A 80 -22.90 -4.41 -9.25
C ASP A 80 -23.44 -2.97 -9.20
N LEU A 81 -22.55 -1.98 -9.24
CA LEU A 81 -22.95 -0.57 -9.31
C LEU A 81 -23.06 -0.07 -10.75
N LEU A 82 -22.57 -0.80 -11.75
CA LEU A 82 -22.57 -0.40 -13.16
C LEU A 82 -23.75 -0.97 -13.95
N ASP A 83 -24.40 -2.01 -13.45
CA ASP A 83 -25.58 -2.63 -14.07
C ASP A 83 -26.71 -2.81 -13.05
N ASN A 84 -27.33 -3.99 -12.97
CA ASN A 84 -28.49 -4.24 -12.12
C ASN A 84 -28.10 -4.28 -10.64
N VAL A 85 -28.35 -3.18 -9.93
CA VAL A 85 -28.07 -3.02 -8.49
C VAL A 85 -28.84 -3.98 -7.57
N ASP A 86 -29.86 -4.68 -8.09
CA ASP A 86 -30.64 -5.66 -7.34
C ASP A 86 -30.05 -7.08 -7.44
N GLN A 87 -29.21 -7.34 -8.45
CA GLN A 87 -28.61 -8.64 -8.67
C GLN A 87 -27.46 -8.88 -7.68
N ARG A 88 -27.53 -10.02 -6.98
CA ARG A 88 -26.47 -10.46 -6.08
C ARG A 88 -25.37 -11.15 -6.87
N LEU A 89 -24.14 -10.67 -6.72
CA LEU A 89 -22.95 -11.24 -7.30
C LEU A 89 -22.37 -12.34 -6.41
N LYS A 90 -21.64 -13.27 -7.02
CA LYS A 90 -20.96 -14.37 -6.31
C LYS A 90 -19.45 -14.17 -6.36
N LEU A 91 -18.78 -14.51 -5.27
CA LEU A 91 -17.33 -14.43 -5.18
C LEU A 91 -16.73 -15.82 -5.33
N ARG A 92 -15.85 -15.99 -6.31
CA ARG A 92 -15.16 -17.25 -6.61
C ARG A 92 -13.72 -17.16 -6.11
N SER A 93 -13.23 -18.25 -5.52
CA SER A 93 -11.88 -18.34 -4.92
C SER A 93 -11.10 -19.59 -5.35
N ALA A 94 -11.41 -20.11 -6.55
CA ALA A 94 -10.74 -21.26 -7.16
C ALA A 94 -9.39 -20.83 -7.81
N GLY A 95 -8.55 -20.13 -7.04
CA GLY A 95 -7.36 -19.43 -7.51
C GLY A 95 -7.36 -18.00 -6.98
N ASP A 96 -7.17 -17.06 -7.89
CA ASP A 96 -7.35 -15.64 -7.61
C ASP A 96 -8.80 -15.32 -7.26
N VAL A 97 -8.99 -14.28 -6.43
CA VAL A 97 -10.33 -13.88 -6.01
C VAL A 97 -10.99 -13.04 -7.10
N GLU A 98 -12.11 -13.52 -7.63
CA GLU A 98 -12.86 -12.87 -8.70
C GLU A 98 -14.35 -12.79 -8.38
N ILE A 99 -15.00 -11.75 -8.88
CA ILE A 99 -16.43 -11.50 -8.71
C ILE A 99 -17.15 -11.96 -9.97
N GLU A 100 -17.85 -13.09 -9.88
CA GLU A 100 -18.59 -13.68 -10.98
C GLU A 100 -19.86 -12.86 -11.26
N GLY A 101 -20.00 -12.44 -12.52
CA GLY A 101 -21.14 -11.64 -12.99
C GLY A 101 -20.98 -10.13 -12.81
N ALA A 102 -19.84 -9.66 -12.28
CA ALA A 102 -19.54 -8.23 -12.27
C ALA A 102 -19.23 -7.74 -13.69
N VAL A 103 -19.81 -6.62 -14.08
CA VAL A 103 -19.51 -5.92 -15.33
C VAL A 103 -18.06 -5.46 -15.32
N GLN A 104 -17.35 -5.74 -16.41
CA GLN A 104 -16.01 -5.25 -16.68
C GLN A 104 -16.08 -4.26 -17.83
N GLU A 105 -16.02 -2.97 -17.50
CA GLU A 105 -16.04 -1.89 -18.48
C GLU A 105 -14.62 -1.59 -18.94
N SER A 106 -14.40 -1.53 -20.26
CA SER A 106 -13.10 -1.15 -20.82
C SER A 106 -12.97 0.37 -20.81
N ILE A 107 -11.84 0.86 -20.29
CA ILE A 107 -11.57 2.28 -20.09
C ILE A 107 -10.21 2.66 -20.68
N ASN A 108 -10.15 3.78 -21.39
CA ASN A 108 -8.94 4.25 -22.07
C ASN A 108 -8.56 5.68 -21.66
N THR A 109 -9.44 6.39 -20.96
CA THR A 109 -9.21 7.77 -20.53
C THR A 109 -9.72 8.00 -19.12
N THR A 110 -9.14 8.96 -18.39
CA THR A 110 -9.70 9.35 -17.08
C THR A 110 -11.14 9.82 -17.18
N LYS A 111 -11.53 10.44 -18.30
CA LYS A 111 -12.92 10.89 -18.52
C LYS A 111 -13.91 9.72 -18.49
N GLU A 112 -13.56 8.59 -19.10
CA GLU A 112 -14.37 7.37 -19.04
C GLU A 112 -14.47 6.86 -17.60
N VAL A 113 -13.36 6.82 -16.86
CA VAL A 113 -13.38 6.44 -15.42
C VAL A 113 -14.30 7.35 -14.62
N MET A 114 -14.27 8.66 -14.86
CA MET A 114 -15.17 9.59 -14.18
C MET A 114 -16.64 9.33 -14.49
N SER A 115 -16.97 8.90 -15.71
CA SER A 115 -18.32 8.47 -16.09
C SER A 115 -18.73 7.21 -15.33
N VAL A 116 -17.87 6.20 -15.27
CA VAL A 116 -18.08 4.95 -14.50
C VAL A 116 -18.33 5.27 -13.02
N LEU A 117 -17.49 6.11 -12.42
CA LEU A 117 -17.63 6.51 -11.02
C LEU A 117 -18.94 7.27 -10.78
N SER A 118 -19.31 8.20 -11.67
CA SER A 118 -20.54 8.98 -11.55
C SER A 118 -21.79 8.10 -11.68
N ALA A 119 -21.80 7.16 -12.63
CA ALA A 119 -22.86 6.18 -12.82
C ALA A 119 -23.01 5.29 -11.58
N GLY A 120 -21.90 4.69 -11.12
CA GLY A 120 -21.92 3.81 -9.95
C GLY A 120 -22.38 4.51 -8.68
N TYR A 121 -22.03 5.79 -8.48
CA TYR A 121 -22.52 6.56 -7.34
C TYR A 121 -24.00 6.92 -7.44
N LYS A 122 -24.49 7.27 -8.63
CA LYS A 122 -25.91 7.51 -8.85
C LYS A 122 -26.72 6.24 -8.53
N ASN A 123 -26.22 5.10 -8.95
CA ASN A 123 -26.82 3.79 -8.69
C ASN A 123 -26.76 3.44 -7.19
N ARG A 124 -25.63 3.72 -6.54
CA ARG A 124 -25.48 3.59 -5.08
C ARG A 124 -26.54 4.41 -4.34
N ARG A 125 -26.69 5.71 -4.66
CA ARG A 125 -27.68 6.60 -4.03
C ARG A 125 -29.12 6.14 -4.24
N THR A 126 -29.46 5.66 -5.44
CA THR A 126 -30.79 5.10 -5.73
C THR A 126 -31.06 3.86 -4.88
N ALA A 127 -30.06 2.98 -4.71
CA ALA A 127 -30.17 1.81 -3.84
C ALA A 127 -30.32 2.20 -2.36
N GLU A 128 -29.74 3.32 -1.93
CA GLU A 128 -29.91 3.86 -0.58
C GLU A 128 -31.37 4.23 -0.30
N THR A 129 -32.00 4.95 -1.24
CA THR A 129 -33.40 5.39 -1.10
C THR A 129 -34.41 4.24 -1.25
N SER A 130 -34.16 3.30 -2.16
CA SER A 130 -35.12 2.23 -2.49
C SER A 130 -35.07 1.05 -1.52
N MET A 131 -33.92 0.79 -0.90
CA MET A 131 -33.69 -0.39 -0.05
C MET A 131 -33.22 -0.05 1.38
N ASN A 132 -33.28 1.22 1.80
CA ASN A 132 -32.74 1.71 3.07
C ASN A 132 -31.26 1.31 3.29
N ARG A 133 -30.48 1.17 2.21
CA ARG A 133 -29.04 0.96 2.34
C ARG A 133 -28.44 2.30 2.77
N GLU A 134 -27.61 2.35 3.80
CA GLU A 134 -26.92 3.59 4.16
C GLU A 134 -25.50 3.57 3.57
N SER A 135 -25.00 4.67 3.00
CA SER A 135 -23.61 4.75 2.51
C SER A 135 -22.60 4.49 3.63
N SER A 136 -22.92 4.92 4.85
CA SER A 136 -22.14 4.66 6.07
C SER A 136 -22.04 3.16 6.42
N ARG A 137 -22.98 2.34 5.91
CA ARG A 137 -23.15 0.92 6.22
C ARG A 137 -22.71 -0.03 5.10
N SER A 138 -22.30 0.51 3.96
CA SER A 138 -21.89 -0.28 2.79
C SER A 138 -20.44 0.04 2.41
N HIS A 139 -19.72 -0.97 1.94
CA HIS A 139 -18.39 -0.78 1.36
C HIS A 139 -18.52 -0.59 -0.14
N ALA A 140 -17.77 0.36 -0.70
CA ALA A 140 -17.66 0.55 -2.14
C ALA A 140 -16.26 0.14 -2.60
N ILE A 141 -16.18 -0.72 -3.61
CA ILE A 141 -14.92 -1.30 -4.09
C ILE A 141 -14.84 -1.04 -5.59
N PHE A 142 -13.88 -0.21 -5.98
CA PHE A 142 -13.50 -0.02 -7.37
C PHE A 142 -12.35 -0.98 -7.71
N LEU A 143 -12.57 -1.91 -8.63
CA LEU A 143 -11.59 -2.90 -9.07
C LEU A 143 -11.06 -2.49 -10.43
N LEU A 144 -9.75 -2.35 -10.55
CA LEU A 144 -9.07 -2.07 -11.80
C LEU A 144 -8.23 -3.28 -12.19
N HIS A 145 -8.35 -3.71 -13.44
CA HIS A 145 -7.53 -4.75 -14.04
C HIS A 145 -6.71 -4.14 -15.17
N LEU A 146 -5.39 -4.27 -15.09
CA LEU A 146 -4.45 -3.84 -16.12
C LEU A 146 -3.69 -5.05 -16.64
N THR A 147 -3.79 -5.24 -17.95
CA THR A 147 -2.92 -6.15 -18.71
C THR A 147 -1.99 -5.33 -19.58
N THR A 148 -0.70 -5.64 -19.56
CA THR A 148 0.29 -5.04 -20.46
C THR A 148 1.06 -6.12 -21.19
N GLU A 149 1.34 -5.92 -22.46
CA GLU A 149 2.09 -6.81 -23.32
C GLU A 149 3.25 -6.05 -23.93
N ILE A 150 4.43 -6.66 -23.87
CA ILE A 150 5.62 -6.20 -24.60
C ILE A 150 6.08 -7.35 -25.48
N ALA A 151 6.13 -7.10 -26.79
CA ALA A 151 6.69 -8.03 -27.76
C ALA A 151 8.12 -7.62 -28.11
N VAL A 152 9.10 -8.52 -27.93
CA VAL A 152 10.49 -8.33 -28.34
C VAL A 152 10.97 -9.63 -28.99
N ASP A 153 11.50 -9.55 -30.20
CA ASP A 153 12.09 -10.69 -30.93
C ASP A 153 11.18 -11.95 -30.99
N GLY A 154 9.87 -11.75 -31.18
CA GLY A 154 8.89 -12.84 -31.24
C GLY A 154 8.49 -13.43 -29.87
N ILE A 155 9.06 -12.92 -28.77
CA ILE A 155 8.69 -13.26 -27.40
C ILE A 155 7.73 -12.21 -26.86
N ILE A 156 6.56 -12.64 -26.40
CA ILE A 156 5.54 -11.79 -25.80
C ILE A 156 5.61 -11.97 -24.28
N ASN A 157 5.97 -10.91 -23.56
CA ASN A 157 5.85 -10.85 -22.12
C ASN A 157 4.54 -10.13 -21.75
N ARG A 158 3.57 -10.88 -21.21
CA ARG A 158 2.30 -10.36 -20.74
C ARG A 158 2.30 -10.26 -19.22
N ARG A 159 2.03 -9.07 -18.69
CA ARG A 159 1.90 -8.81 -17.25
C ARG A 159 0.47 -8.50 -16.89
N TYR A 160 0.07 -8.97 -15.71
CA TYR A 160 -1.25 -8.74 -15.14
C TYR A 160 -1.12 -8.03 -13.80
N SER A 161 -1.96 -7.03 -13.56
CA SER A 161 -2.03 -6.35 -12.27
C SER A 161 -3.45 -5.98 -11.93
N ARG A 162 -3.84 -6.21 -10.67
CA ARG A 162 -5.11 -5.74 -10.11
C ARG A 162 -4.84 -4.57 -9.16
N LEU A 163 -5.65 -3.52 -9.22
CA LEU A 163 -5.65 -2.44 -8.24
C LEU A 163 -7.05 -2.32 -7.63
N ASN A 164 -7.14 -2.61 -6.33
CA ASN A 164 -8.39 -2.52 -5.58
C ASN A 164 -8.41 -1.21 -4.78
N LEU A 165 -9.39 -0.35 -5.03
CA LEU A 165 -9.55 0.94 -4.35
C LEU A 165 -10.87 0.89 -3.56
N VAL A 166 -10.74 0.84 -2.23
CA VAL A 166 -11.85 0.48 -1.34
C VAL A 166 -12.20 1.62 -0.38
N ASP A 167 -13.46 2.01 -0.38
CA ASP A 167 -14.08 2.88 0.63
C ASP A 167 -14.89 2.01 1.58
N LEU A 168 -14.36 1.79 2.78
CA LEU A 168 -15.01 0.94 3.77
C LEU A 168 -16.19 1.65 4.44
N ALA A 169 -17.10 0.87 5.00
CA ALA A 169 -18.15 1.35 5.90
C ALA A 169 -17.55 2.01 7.17
N GLY A 170 -18.38 2.75 7.91
CA GLY A 170 -18.02 3.35 9.20
C GLY A 170 -17.51 2.31 10.21
N SER A 171 -16.39 2.61 10.87
CA SER A 171 -15.79 1.74 11.90
C SER A 171 -16.42 1.86 13.28
N GLU A 172 -17.27 2.87 13.50
CA GLU A 172 -17.99 3.06 14.75
C GLU A 172 -18.97 1.93 15.03
N ARG A 173 -19.12 1.60 16.31
CA ARG A 173 -20.19 0.70 16.73
C ARG A 173 -21.49 1.47 16.64
N GLN A 174 -22.47 0.92 15.94
CA GLN A 174 -23.84 1.40 16.06
C GLN A 174 -24.28 1.10 17.49
N GLN A 175 -24.43 2.16 18.31
CA GLN A 175 -25.09 2.02 19.60
C GLN A 175 -26.57 1.80 19.33
N ASP A 176 -27.15 0.79 19.98
CA ASP A 176 -28.52 0.32 19.84
C ASP A 176 -29.55 1.45 20.05
N SER A 177 -29.81 2.21 18.99
CA SER A 177 -30.86 3.22 18.97
C SER A 177 -32.18 2.53 18.65
N LEU A 178 -32.88 1.99 19.65
CA LEU A 178 -34.29 1.56 19.58
C LEU A 178 -34.70 0.91 18.24
N ALA A 179 -33.84 0.05 17.73
CA ALA A 179 -33.89 -0.41 16.36
C ALA A 179 -34.73 -1.69 16.27
N THR A 180 -35.59 -1.79 15.26
CA THR A 180 -36.43 -2.97 15.01
C THR A 180 -35.56 -4.23 14.84
N GLU A 181 -36.07 -5.42 15.14
CA GLU A 181 -35.32 -6.69 15.09
C GLU A 181 -34.52 -6.93 13.78
N ASN A 182 -35.02 -6.43 12.65
CA ASN A 182 -34.31 -6.46 11.35
C ASN A 182 -33.12 -5.50 11.27
N GLN A 183 -33.20 -4.32 11.89
CA GLN A 183 -32.09 -3.36 11.98
C GLN A 183 -30.99 -3.85 12.92
N LEU A 184 -31.34 -4.60 13.98
CA LEU A 184 -30.36 -5.26 14.86
C LEU A 184 -29.59 -6.37 14.13
N LYS A 185 -30.29 -7.19 13.32
CA LYS A 185 -29.63 -8.18 12.44
C LYS A 185 -28.71 -7.49 11.43
N GLU A 186 -29.19 -6.44 10.78
CA GLU A 186 -28.41 -5.63 9.82
C GLU A 186 -27.15 -5.02 10.46
N ALA A 187 -27.28 -4.38 11.63
CA ALA A 187 -26.15 -3.84 12.39
C ALA A 187 -25.15 -4.93 12.77
N GLY A 188 -25.62 -6.13 13.10
CA GLY A 188 -24.78 -7.31 13.33
C GLY A 188 -23.99 -7.73 12.10
N HIS A 189 -24.60 -7.71 10.90
CA HIS A 189 -23.95 -8.10 9.64
C HIS A 189 -22.99 -7.05 9.08
N ILE A 190 -23.27 -5.75 9.22
CA ILE A 190 -22.32 -4.70 8.83
C ILE A 190 -21.08 -4.78 9.70
N ASN A 191 -21.28 -4.87 11.02
CA ASN A 191 -20.20 -5.09 11.96
C ASN A 191 -19.49 -6.42 11.72
N LYS A 192 -20.15 -7.45 11.17
CA LYS A 192 -19.52 -8.72 10.82
C LYS A 192 -18.35 -8.53 9.86
N SER A 193 -18.54 -7.77 8.78
CA SER A 193 -17.48 -7.54 7.78
C SER A 193 -16.23 -6.87 8.38
N LEU A 194 -16.41 -5.76 9.11
CA LEU A 194 -15.31 -5.00 9.74
C LEU A 194 -14.72 -5.70 10.97
N SER A 195 -15.53 -6.41 11.75
CA SER A 195 -15.05 -7.20 12.91
C SER A 195 -14.23 -8.39 12.43
N THR A 196 -14.67 -9.06 11.36
CA THR A 196 -13.92 -10.16 10.73
C THR A 196 -12.62 -9.63 10.15
N LEU A 197 -12.64 -8.49 9.44
CA LEU A 197 -11.45 -7.82 8.94
C LEU A 197 -10.45 -7.55 10.07
N THR A 198 -10.92 -6.97 11.17
CA THR A 198 -10.09 -6.68 12.36
C THR A 198 -9.54 -7.96 12.99
N ARG A 199 -10.33 -9.04 13.04
CA ARG A 199 -9.90 -10.35 13.53
C ARG A 199 -8.79 -10.94 12.66
N VAL A 200 -8.97 -10.95 11.34
CA VAL A 200 -7.96 -11.42 10.37
C VAL A 200 -6.66 -10.64 10.52
N ILE A 201 -6.74 -9.31 10.60
CA ILE A 201 -5.58 -8.42 10.78
C ILE A 201 -4.83 -8.73 12.09
N ARG A 202 -5.55 -8.89 13.20
CA ARG A 202 -4.95 -9.23 14.49
C ARG A 202 -4.30 -10.61 14.47
N GLN A 203 -4.92 -11.58 13.82
CA GLN A 203 -4.37 -12.93 13.68
C GLN A 203 -3.06 -12.89 12.86
N LEU A 204 -3.08 -12.23 11.70
CA LEU A 204 -1.90 -12.08 10.85
C LEU A 204 -0.76 -11.29 11.53
N SER A 205 -1.09 -10.30 12.35
CA SER A 205 -0.10 -9.52 13.11
C SER A 205 0.58 -10.35 14.21
N LYS A 206 -0.09 -11.34 14.80
CA LYS A 206 0.46 -12.15 15.91
C LYS A 206 1.12 -13.43 15.42
N SER A 207 0.48 -14.11 14.47
CA SER A 207 0.87 -15.43 13.98
C SER A 207 0.80 -15.45 12.45
N PRO A 208 1.83 -14.93 11.75
CA PRO A 208 1.84 -14.84 10.29
C PRO A 208 1.71 -16.20 9.58
N SER A 209 2.06 -17.30 10.27
CA SER A 209 2.00 -18.66 9.76
C SER A 209 0.61 -19.31 9.86
N GLN A 210 -0.30 -18.75 10.65
CA GLN A 210 -1.64 -19.32 10.83
C GLN A 210 -2.58 -18.79 9.76
N TYR A 211 -3.19 -19.68 8.98
CA TYR A 211 -4.19 -19.31 7.98
C TYR A 211 -5.42 -18.67 8.66
N PRO A 212 -5.75 -17.41 8.37
CA PRO A 212 -6.89 -16.75 8.98
C PRO A 212 -8.19 -17.10 8.25
N GLY A 213 -9.31 -16.96 8.97
CA GLY A 213 -10.66 -17.26 8.47
C GLY A 213 -11.18 -16.24 7.44
N TYR A 214 -10.52 -16.07 6.29
CA TYR A 214 -10.97 -15.11 5.27
C TYR A 214 -12.39 -15.37 4.75
N ARG A 215 -12.86 -16.62 4.84
CA ARG A 215 -14.21 -17.03 4.39
C ARG A 215 -15.34 -16.57 5.32
N ASP A 216 -15.01 -16.05 6.50
CA ASP A 216 -16.01 -15.64 7.48
C ASP A 216 -16.80 -14.39 7.05
N SER A 217 -16.23 -13.59 6.14
CA SER A 217 -16.88 -12.45 5.48
C SER A 217 -16.49 -12.36 4.01
N GLN A 218 -17.42 -11.90 3.16
CA GLN A 218 -17.14 -11.59 1.75
C GLN A 218 -16.06 -10.51 1.61
N LEU A 219 -15.99 -9.54 2.53
CA LEU A 219 -14.96 -8.50 2.50
C LEU A 219 -13.57 -9.09 2.67
N THR A 220 -13.39 -9.93 3.68
CA THR A 220 -12.09 -10.55 3.95
C THR A 220 -11.72 -11.58 2.89
N LEU A 221 -12.70 -12.21 2.26
CA LEU A 221 -12.46 -13.12 1.15
C LEU A 221 -12.01 -12.36 -0.10
N LEU A 222 -12.66 -11.23 -0.42
CA LEU A 222 -12.25 -10.31 -1.49
C LEU A 222 -10.84 -9.76 -1.26
N LEU A 223 -10.53 -9.37 -0.02
CA LEU A 223 -9.24 -8.78 0.36
C LEU A 223 -8.20 -9.82 0.79
N LYS A 224 -8.44 -11.11 0.53
CA LYS A 224 -7.54 -12.21 0.92
C LYS A 224 -6.10 -11.95 0.44
N ASP A 225 -5.94 -11.60 -0.83
CA ASP A 225 -4.61 -11.33 -1.41
C ASP A 225 -4.00 -10.03 -0.89
N SER A 226 -4.84 -9.13 -0.39
CA SER A 226 -4.44 -7.83 0.15
C SER A 226 -3.89 -7.91 1.57
N LEU A 227 -4.24 -8.94 2.33
CA LEU A 227 -3.89 -9.07 3.74
C LEU A 227 -3.06 -10.34 3.93
N GLY A 228 -1.74 -10.24 3.88
CA GLY A 228 -0.83 -11.39 3.99
C GLY A 228 -0.61 -12.17 2.69
N GLY A 229 -1.14 -11.69 1.56
CA GLY A 229 -1.06 -12.35 0.25
C GLY A 229 -0.19 -11.63 -0.78
N ASN A 230 -0.48 -11.91 -2.06
CA ASN A 230 0.18 -11.31 -3.22
C ASN A 230 -0.45 -9.95 -3.59
N SER A 231 -0.15 -8.92 -2.80
CA SER A 231 -0.52 -7.54 -3.11
C SER A 231 0.33 -6.53 -2.33
N ARG A 232 0.59 -5.36 -2.92
CA ARG A 232 1.09 -4.19 -2.21
C ARG A 232 -0.10 -3.44 -1.62
N THR A 233 -0.22 -3.47 -0.30
CA THR A 233 -1.40 -2.92 0.37
C THR A 233 -1.05 -1.66 1.14
N ALA A 234 -1.82 -0.60 0.93
CA ALA A 234 -1.79 0.62 1.71
C ALA A 234 -3.14 0.82 2.40
N VAL A 235 -3.11 1.41 3.60
CA VAL A 235 -4.31 1.69 4.39
C VAL A 235 -4.29 3.14 4.79
N ILE A 236 -5.37 3.85 4.45
CA ILE A 236 -5.56 5.25 4.82
C ILE A 236 -6.47 5.29 6.03
N ILE A 237 -5.99 5.88 7.13
CA ILE A 237 -6.73 5.99 8.37
C ILE A 237 -7.31 7.40 8.47
N ASN A 238 -8.62 7.50 8.34
CA ASN A 238 -9.36 8.75 8.40
C ASN A 238 -9.90 8.98 9.81
N LEU A 239 -9.46 10.06 10.46
CA LEU A 239 -9.79 10.39 11.85
C LEU A 239 -10.64 11.65 11.92
N HIS A 240 -11.48 11.74 12.95
CA HIS A 240 -12.30 12.93 13.19
C HIS A 240 -11.64 13.82 14.26
N PRO A 241 -11.44 15.13 14.03
CA PRO A 241 -10.66 15.99 14.94
C PRO A 241 -11.41 16.38 16.22
N ASN A 242 -12.74 16.31 16.22
CA ASN A 242 -13.55 16.68 17.38
C ASN A 242 -13.41 15.68 18.54
N LEU A 243 -13.21 16.20 19.76
CA LEU A 243 -13.05 15.45 21.00
C LEU A 243 -14.19 14.45 21.29
N ARG A 244 -15.41 14.72 20.82
CA ARG A 244 -16.56 13.81 20.93
C ARG A 244 -16.34 12.44 20.28
N HIS A 245 -15.39 12.35 19.35
CA HIS A 245 -15.05 11.13 18.62
C HIS A 245 -13.67 10.56 19.03
N SER A 246 -13.17 10.95 20.20
CA SER A 246 -11.85 10.53 20.70
C SER A 246 -11.73 9.01 20.88
N GLU A 247 -12.77 8.34 21.38
CA GLU A 247 -12.78 6.88 21.55
C GLU A 247 -12.70 6.13 20.21
N THR A 248 -13.50 6.54 19.23
CA THR A 248 -13.46 5.94 17.90
C THR A 248 -12.14 6.23 17.19
N THR A 249 -11.59 7.44 17.37
CA THR A 249 -10.27 7.84 16.86
C THR A 249 -9.17 6.95 17.45
N ALA A 250 -9.18 6.73 18.77
CA ALA A 250 -8.25 5.83 19.44
C ALA A 250 -8.37 4.40 18.91
N SER A 251 -9.60 3.93 18.68
CA SER A 251 -9.85 2.60 18.10
C SER A 251 -9.28 2.46 16.68
N SER A 252 -9.46 3.48 15.83
CA SER A 252 -8.88 3.50 14.48
C SER A 252 -7.35 3.55 14.50
N LEU A 253 -6.74 4.25 15.47
CA LEU A 253 -5.29 4.25 15.66
C LEU A 253 -4.75 2.89 16.11
N TYR A 254 -5.43 2.22 17.05
CA TYR A 254 -5.09 0.84 17.45
C TYR A 254 -5.17 -0.15 16.29
N PHE A 255 -6.19 0.01 15.44
CA PHE A 255 -6.31 -0.76 14.20
C PHE A 255 -5.08 -0.51 13.30
N SER A 256 -4.70 0.75 13.09
CA SER A 256 -3.55 1.12 12.25
C SER A 256 -2.23 0.51 12.72
N ASP A 257 -1.99 0.51 14.03
CA ASP A 257 -0.80 -0.06 14.64
C ASP A 257 -0.72 -1.58 14.39
N THR A 258 -1.87 -2.26 14.41
CA THR A 258 -1.95 -3.69 14.10
C THR A 258 -1.73 -3.98 12.63
N VAL A 259 -2.36 -3.22 11.73
CA VAL A 259 -2.23 -3.37 10.28
C VAL A 259 -0.78 -3.21 9.83
N LYS A 260 -0.05 -2.24 10.39
CA LYS A 260 1.35 -1.95 10.04
C LYS A 260 2.29 -3.14 10.23
N ARG A 261 1.93 -4.11 11.08
CA ARG A 261 2.75 -5.31 11.36
C ARG A 261 2.53 -6.44 10.36
N ILE A 262 1.51 -6.37 9.51
CA ILE A 262 1.23 -7.41 8.51
C ILE A 262 2.30 -7.36 7.42
N LYS A 263 2.84 -8.54 7.06
CA LYS A 263 3.79 -8.69 5.97
C LYS A 263 3.11 -9.37 4.79
N ASN A 264 3.08 -8.67 3.65
CA ASN A 264 2.61 -9.23 2.39
C ASN A 264 3.79 -9.77 1.58
N LYS A 265 3.51 -10.75 0.70
CA LYS A 265 4.48 -11.30 -0.25
C LYS A 265 4.04 -10.97 -1.67
N ALA A 266 4.24 -9.73 -2.08
CA ALA A 266 3.90 -9.27 -3.42
C ALA A 266 4.88 -9.83 -4.47
N THR A 267 4.34 -10.45 -5.51
CA THR A 267 5.07 -11.03 -6.65
C THR A 267 4.61 -10.39 -7.95
N VAL A 268 5.47 -10.40 -8.97
CA VAL A 268 5.12 -9.95 -10.32
C VAL A 268 4.29 -11.05 -10.98
N ASN A 269 3.09 -10.71 -11.45
CA ASN A 269 2.27 -11.61 -12.25
C ASN A 269 2.61 -11.40 -13.72
N GLU A 270 3.41 -12.31 -14.27
CA GLU A 270 3.79 -12.29 -15.68
C GLU A 270 3.71 -13.68 -16.30
N ASN A 271 3.36 -13.71 -17.58
CA ASN A 271 3.36 -14.89 -18.41
C ASN A 271 4.13 -14.55 -19.69
N VAL A 272 5.17 -15.34 -19.96
CA VAL A 272 5.97 -15.24 -21.17
C VAL A 272 5.52 -16.33 -22.13
N SER A 273 5.20 -15.94 -23.36
CA SER A 273 4.73 -16.79 -24.45
C SER A 273 5.47 -16.48 -25.75
N GLY A 274 5.73 -17.47 -26.59
CA GLY A 274 6.44 -17.33 -27.87
C GLY A 274 6.96 -18.69 -28.37
N GLU A 275 7.39 -18.75 -29.63
CA GLU A 275 8.07 -19.94 -30.16
C GLU A 275 9.32 -20.21 -29.32
N ASN A 276 9.50 -21.46 -28.88
CA ASN A 276 10.58 -21.94 -28.00
C ASN A 276 10.52 -21.55 -26.52
N VAL A 277 9.49 -20.87 -26.01
CA VAL A 277 9.44 -20.55 -24.55
C VAL A 277 9.31 -21.82 -23.70
N ASP A 278 8.51 -22.79 -24.12
CA ASP A 278 8.35 -24.05 -23.37
C ASP A 278 9.59 -24.95 -23.50
N SER A 279 10.27 -24.96 -24.65
CA SER A 279 11.54 -25.67 -24.80
C SER A 279 12.65 -25.02 -23.97
N LEU A 280 12.71 -23.69 -23.91
CA LEU A 280 13.64 -22.93 -23.06
C LEU A 280 13.35 -23.13 -21.56
N LYS A 281 12.07 -23.13 -21.13
CA LYS A 281 11.70 -23.44 -19.74
C LYS A 281 12.12 -24.85 -19.34
N ASN A 282 11.89 -25.83 -20.23
CA ASN A 282 12.30 -27.22 -20.01
C ASN A 282 13.82 -27.37 -19.97
N GLU A 283 14.55 -26.66 -20.84
CA GLU A 283 16.01 -26.68 -20.84
C GLU A 283 16.59 -25.98 -19.61
N ILE A 284 15.98 -24.89 -19.14
CA ILE A 284 16.36 -24.25 -17.87
C ILE A 284 16.15 -25.21 -16.68
N LEU A 285 15.06 -25.98 -16.66
CA LEU A 285 14.82 -26.99 -15.62
C LEU A 285 15.87 -28.10 -15.68
N ARG A 286 16.17 -28.61 -16.88
CA ARG A 286 17.21 -29.61 -17.10
C ARG A 286 18.59 -29.11 -16.66
N LEU A 287 18.96 -27.90 -17.06
CA LEU A 287 20.23 -27.27 -16.68
C LEU A 287 20.33 -27.02 -15.18
N LYS A 288 19.23 -26.62 -14.52
CA LYS A 288 19.21 -26.47 -13.06
C LYS A 288 19.44 -27.80 -12.35
N GLU A 289 18.87 -28.88 -12.86
CA GLU A 289 19.06 -30.22 -12.29
C GLU A 289 20.49 -30.73 -12.52
N VAL A 290 21.05 -30.54 -13.71
CA VAL A 290 22.45 -30.84 -13.99
C VAL A 290 23.40 -30.05 -13.07
N VAL A 291 23.13 -28.76 -12.85
CA VAL A 291 23.90 -27.93 -11.92
C VAL A 291 23.75 -28.41 -10.47
N ARG A 292 22.57 -28.90 -10.07
CA ARG A 292 22.35 -29.49 -8.74
C ARG A 292 23.21 -30.74 -8.56
N CYS A 293 23.15 -31.68 -9.50
CA CYS A 293 23.96 -32.90 -9.49
C CYS A 293 25.47 -32.59 -9.49
N LEU A 294 25.93 -31.65 -10.33
CA LEU A 294 27.34 -31.25 -10.37
C LEU A 294 27.80 -30.55 -9.10
N LYS A 295 26.91 -29.87 -8.36
CA LYS A 295 27.23 -29.30 -7.05
C LYS A 295 27.35 -30.38 -5.98
N GLU A 296 26.49 -31.39 -6.00
CA GLU A 296 26.54 -32.56 -5.11
C GLU A 296 27.78 -33.43 -5.38
N GLU A 297 28.20 -33.57 -6.64
CA GLU A 297 29.45 -34.24 -7.03
C GLU A 297 30.70 -33.43 -6.64
N ASN A 298 30.64 -32.09 -6.70
CA ASN A 298 31.77 -31.26 -6.26
C ASN A 298 31.89 -31.18 -4.74
N SER A 299 30.79 -31.26 -3.98
CA SER A 299 30.88 -31.35 -2.52
C SER A 299 31.55 -32.66 -2.07
N THR A 300 31.22 -33.77 -2.72
CA THR A 300 31.83 -35.08 -2.44
C THR A 300 33.30 -35.12 -2.85
N LYS A 301 33.67 -34.56 -4.01
CA LYS A 301 35.08 -34.42 -4.42
C LYS A 301 35.89 -33.49 -3.51
N ASN A 302 35.31 -32.39 -3.02
CA ASN A 302 35.98 -31.50 -2.08
C ASN A 302 36.20 -32.14 -0.71
N GLU A 303 35.31 -33.04 -0.27
CA GLU A 303 35.53 -33.88 0.92
C GLU A 303 36.66 -34.89 0.70
N THR A 304 36.76 -35.49 -0.49
CA THR A 304 37.86 -36.42 -0.80
C THR A 304 39.21 -35.70 -0.93
N ILE A 305 39.23 -34.49 -1.51
CA ILE A 305 40.44 -33.66 -1.61
C ILE A 305 40.91 -33.22 -0.21
N ARG A 306 40.00 -32.82 0.69
CA ARG A 306 40.36 -32.53 2.09
C ARG A 306 40.95 -33.75 2.82
N GLN A 307 40.39 -34.93 2.60
CA GLN A 307 40.91 -36.18 3.16
C GLN A 307 42.30 -36.55 2.60
N LEU A 308 42.62 -36.13 1.37
CA LEU A 308 43.94 -36.32 0.75
C LEU A 308 44.95 -35.25 1.19
N GLU A 309 44.51 -34.00 1.42
CA GLU A 309 45.34 -32.92 1.97
C GLU A 309 45.82 -33.23 3.41
N ASP A 310 45.01 -33.92 4.21
CA ASP A 310 45.39 -34.39 5.55
C ASP A 310 46.46 -35.51 5.53
N LEU A 311 46.59 -36.26 4.43
CA LEU A 311 47.61 -37.30 4.26
C LEU A 311 48.96 -36.77 3.74
N VAL A 312 49.00 -35.54 3.22
CA VAL A 312 50.21 -34.94 2.62
C VAL A 312 51.01 -34.09 3.63
N ASN A 313 50.47 -33.81 4.81
CA ASN A 313 51.13 -33.01 5.87
C ASN A 313 52.02 -33.82 6.84
N LEU A 314 52.96 -34.60 6.30
CA LEU A 314 54.12 -35.10 7.06
C LEU A 314 55.39 -34.38 6.58
N PRO A 315 56.19 -33.77 7.47
CA PRO A 315 57.32 -32.94 7.07
C PRO A 315 58.50 -33.82 6.66
N VAL A 316 58.78 -33.91 5.36
CA VAL A 316 60.03 -34.47 4.85
C VAL A 316 60.93 -33.30 4.45
N LYS A 317 62.02 -33.14 5.21
CA LYS A 317 63.14 -32.25 4.92
C LYS A 317 63.79 -32.67 3.61
N VAL A 318 63.99 -31.70 2.71
CA VAL A 318 64.79 -31.86 1.50
C VAL A 318 66.24 -31.57 1.84
N GLU A 319 67.16 -32.46 1.46
CA GLU A 319 68.53 -32.09 1.09
C GLU A 319 69.11 -33.13 0.11
N ASP A 320 69.75 -32.61 -0.94
CA ASP A 320 70.23 -33.26 -2.16
C ASP A 320 71.35 -34.30 -1.97
N LYS A 321 71.42 -35.32 -2.85
CA LYS A 321 72.54 -35.55 -3.81
C LYS A 321 72.58 -36.95 -4.46
N ASP A 322 72.91 -36.89 -5.76
CA ASP A 322 73.82 -37.75 -6.55
C ASP A 322 73.43 -39.15 -7.07
N TYR A 323 73.38 -39.16 -8.42
CA TYR A 323 74.06 -40.04 -9.39
C TYR A 323 73.77 -41.55 -9.48
N GLN A 324 73.33 -41.90 -10.70
CA GLN A 324 73.75 -43.05 -11.54
C GLN A 324 74.50 -44.20 -10.85
N ASN A 325 73.92 -45.39 -10.86
CA ASN A 325 74.50 -46.58 -11.50
C ASN A 325 73.66 -47.83 -11.21
N SER A 326 73.11 -48.44 -12.26
CA SER A 326 73.30 -49.88 -12.56
C SER A 326 72.42 -50.27 -13.76
N ILE A 327 72.90 -49.92 -14.95
CA ILE A 327 72.71 -50.79 -16.12
C ILE A 327 73.85 -51.79 -16.05
N LEU A 328 73.54 -53.08 -16.00
CA LEU A 328 74.25 -54.22 -16.60
C LEU A 328 73.75 -55.49 -15.92
N ASP A 329 72.83 -56.18 -16.60
CA ASP A 329 72.83 -57.63 -16.80
C ASP A 329 71.41 -58.11 -17.13
N LYS A 330 71.16 -58.23 -18.44
CA LYS A 330 70.50 -59.39 -19.08
C LYS A 330 70.28 -59.05 -20.56
N GLU A 331 71.33 -59.25 -21.34
CA GLU A 331 71.17 -59.63 -22.74
C GLU A 331 70.46 -61.00 -22.82
N ASN A 332 69.69 -61.16 -23.89
CA ASN A 332 69.04 -62.39 -24.39
C ASN A 332 67.71 -62.83 -23.76
N ILE A 333 66.62 -62.14 -24.15
CA ILE A 333 65.44 -62.82 -24.71
C ILE A 333 64.93 -62.01 -25.93
N VAL A 334 65.31 -62.49 -27.11
CA VAL A 334 64.53 -62.56 -28.36
C VAL A 334 63.54 -61.41 -28.62
N LYS A 335 63.86 -60.54 -29.58
CA LYS A 335 62.83 -59.81 -30.36
C LYS A 335 61.89 -60.84 -30.98
N PRO A 336 60.58 -60.75 -30.68
CA PRO A 336 59.68 -60.27 -31.72
C PRO A 336 58.65 -59.33 -31.09
N ASN A 337 58.63 -58.05 -31.48
CA ASN A 337 57.46 -57.14 -31.36
C ASN A 337 57.79 -55.64 -31.48
N SER A 338 58.91 -55.24 -32.11
CA SER A 338 59.17 -53.81 -32.34
C SER A 338 58.09 -53.14 -33.18
N GLU A 339 57.47 -53.85 -34.14
CA GLU A 339 56.33 -53.30 -34.89
C GLU A 339 55.03 -53.23 -34.07
N GLN A 340 54.74 -54.23 -33.24
CA GLN A 340 53.53 -54.25 -32.39
C GLN A 340 53.60 -53.19 -31.29
N THR A 341 54.76 -53.01 -30.66
CA THR A 341 54.97 -51.93 -29.68
C THR A 341 54.94 -50.55 -30.32
N LEU A 342 55.46 -50.38 -31.55
CA LEU A 342 55.36 -49.12 -32.29
C LEU A 342 53.90 -48.79 -32.64
N THR A 343 53.11 -49.77 -33.11
CA THR A 343 51.68 -49.57 -33.42
C THR A 343 50.84 -49.29 -32.19
N GLU A 344 51.16 -49.89 -31.03
CA GLU A 344 50.52 -49.55 -29.75
C GLU A 344 50.87 -48.13 -29.29
N LEU A 345 52.12 -47.70 -29.45
CA LEU A 345 52.54 -46.33 -29.15
C LEU A 345 51.83 -45.31 -30.05
N GLU A 346 51.74 -45.60 -31.36
CA GLU A 346 51.05 -44.75 -32.34
C GLU A 346 49.55 -44.62 -32.04
N ARG A 347 48.88 -45.72 -31.67
CA ARG A 347 47.47 -45.68 -31.22
C ARG A 347 47.29 -44.86 -29.95
N THR A 348 48.24 -44.95 -29.03
CA THR A 348 48.20 -44.20 -27.77
C THR A 348 48.40 -42.70 -28.02
N ILE A 349 49.33 -42.33 -28.90
CA ILE A 349 49.54 -40.95 -29.35
C ILE A 349 48.28 -40.39 -30.01
N GLU A 350 47.62 -41.17 -30.87
CA GLU A 350 46.39 -40.74 -31.54
C GLU A 350 45.23 -40.57 -30.56
N SER A 351 45.12 -41.45 -29.55
CA SER A 351 44.17 -41.29 -28.44
C SER A 351 44.40 -39.98 -27.67
N TYR A 352 45.65 -39.69 -27.31
CA TYR A 352 45.98 -38.45 -26.60
C TYR A 352 45.76 -37.19 -27.45
N LYS A 353 46.03 -37.22 -28.76
CA LYS A 353 45.72 -36.11 -29.68
C LYS A 353 44.22 -35.80 -29.71
N ASN A 354 43.38 -36.83 -29.80
CA ASN A 354 41.92 -36.66 -29.78
C ASN A 354 41.43 -36.10 -28.43
N LEU A 355 42.03 -36.55 -27.32
CA LEU A 355 41.70 -36.04 -25.99
C LEU A 355 42.06 -34.56 -25.83
N VAL A 356 43.23 -34.14 -26.34
CA VAL A 356 43.66 -32.73 -26.32
C VAL A 356 42.71 -31.87 -27.15
N ALA A 357 42.37 -32.29 -28.38
CA ALA A 357 41.43 -31.55 -29.23
C ALA A 357 40.04 -31.36 -28.56
N HIS A 358 39.53 -32.40 -27.90
CA HIS A 358 38.27 -32.32 -27.17
C HIS A 358 38.35 -31.36 -25.95
N LYS A 359 39.50 -31.34 -25.27
CA LYS A 359 39.72 -30.43 -24.12
C LYS A 359 39.85 -28.98 -24.59
N ASP A 360 40.53 -28.72 -25.70
CA ASP A 360 40.63 -27.38 -26.29
C ASP A 360 39.26 -26.83 -26.71
N GLN A 361 38.41 -27.67 -27.30
CA GLN A 361 37.04 -27.28 -27.65
C GLN A 361 36.19 -26.96 -26.41
N SER A 362 36.40 -27.70 -25.31
CA SER A 362 35.75 -27.42 -24.03
C SER A 362 36.23 -26.10 -23.43
N ILE A 363 37.53 -25.81 -23.52
CA ILE A 363 38.14 -24.55 -23.05
C ILE A 363 37.56 -23.35 -23.81
N GLN A 364 37.46 -23.42 -25.15
CA GLN A 364 36.86 -22.34 -25.96
C GLN A 364 35.40 -22.05 -25.57
N GLN A 365 34.63 -23.11 -25.25
CA GLN A 365 33.25 -22.94 -24.77
C GLN A 365 33.20 -22.24 -23.40
N TYR A 366 34.12 -22.59 -22.50
CA TYR A 366 34.23 -21.93 -21.19
C TYR A 366 34.64 -20.48 -21.32
N GLU A 367 35.61 -20.15 -22.19
CA GLU A 367 36.05 -18.77 -22.45
C GLU A 367 34.92 -17.91 -23.02
N SER A 368 34.13 -18.45 -23.95
CA SER A 368 32.95 -17.77 -24.49
C SER A 368 31.90 -17.49 -23.40
N SER A 369 31.67 -18.46 -22.51
CA SER A 369 30.75 -18.31 -21.37
C SER A 369 31.26 -17.28 -20.35
N LEU A 370 32.56 -17.26 -20.08
CA LEU A 370 33.21 -16.30 -19.19
C LEU A 370 33.12 -14.88 -19.73
N THR A 371 33.32 -14.71 -21.03
CA THR A 371 33.22 -13.40 -21.72
C THR A 371 31.80 -12.85 -21.61
N TYR A 372 30.78 -13.68 -21.86
CA TYR A 372 29.37 -13.30 -21.71
C TYR A 372 29.03 -12.93 -20.25
N LYS A 373 29.52 -13.72 -19.28
CA LYS A 373 29.32 -13.43 -17.85
C LYS A 373 30.00 -12.13 -17.43
N SER A 374 31.20 -11.85 -17.94
CA SER A 374 31.92 -10.60 -17.67
C SER A 374 31.12 -9.41 -18.16
N HIS A 375 30.66 -9.45 -19.41
CA HIS A 375 29.85 -8.36 -19.99
C HIS A 375 28.56 -8.11 -19.19
N ARG A 376 27.91 -9.19 -18.73
CA ARG A 376 26.71 -9.08 -17.89
C ARG A 376 26.98 -8.48 -16.51
N VAL A 377 28.16 -8.72 -15.93
CA VAL A 377 28.58 -8.09 -14.68
C VAL A 377 28.78 -6.59 -14.87
N ASP A 378 29.37 -6.17 -16.00
CA ASP A 378 29.58 -4.75 -16.29
C ASP A 378 28.26 -3.99 -16.45
N ILE A 379 27.30 -4.58 -17.17
CA ILE A 379 25.93 -4.03 -17.29
C ILE A 379 25.26 -3.91 -15.91
N LEU A 380 25.38 -4.93 -15.06
CA LEU A 380 24.81 -4.91 -13.71
C LEU A 380 25.46 -3.87 -12.81
N ARG A 381 26.78 -3.62 -12.96
CA ARG A 381 27.45 -2.52 -12.24
C ARG A 381 26.90 -1.17 -12.66
N GLN A 382 26.70 -0.96 -13.95
CA GLN A 382 26.17 0.29 -14.48
C GLN A 382 24.74 0.56 -13.96
N PHE A 383 23.88 -0.46 -13.96
CA PHE A 383 22.54 -0.34 -13.36
C PHE A 383 22.58 -0.07 -11.84
N LEU A 384 23.56 -0.62 -11.13
CA LEU A 384 23.72 -0.38 -9.70
C LEU A 384 24.13 1.08 -9.43
N GLU A 385 25.04 1.63 -10.23
CA GLU A 385 25.44 3.04 -10.13
C GLU A 385 24.27 3.98 -10.42
N ASP A 386 23.50 3.73 -11.48
CA ASP A 386 22.30 4.52 -11.82
C ASP A 386 21.25 4.46 -10.70
N ALA A 387 21.05 3.28 -10.10
CA ALA A 387 20.11 3.11 -9.00
C ALA A 387 20.56 3.88 -7.73
N GLN A 388 21.86 3.88 -7.44
CA GLN A 388 22.42 4.65 -6.32
C GLN A 388 22.29 6.16 -6.54
N LEU A 389 22.48 6.62 -7.78
CA LEU A 389 22.34 8.03 -8.12
C LEU A 389 20.89 8.50 -7.95
N LYS A 390 19.92 7.73 -8.48
CA LYS A 390 18.49 7.99 -8.27
C LYS A 390 18.08 7.94 -6.80
N GLN A 391 18.68 7.04 -6.01
CA GLN A 391 18.42 6.98 -4.58
C GLN A 391 18.86 8.27 -3.87
N LYS A 392 20.04 8.81 -4.20
CA LYS A 392 20.52 10.10 -3.65
C LYS A 392 19.60 11.27 -4.03
N GLU A 393 19.20 11.36 -5.29
CA GLU A 393 18.27 12.41 -5.75
C GLU A 393 16.93 12.34 -4.97
N THR A 394 16.42 11.13 -4.77
CA THR A 394 15.17 10.91 -4.01
C THR A 394 15.34 11.27 -2.51
N GLU A 395 16.51 11.03 -1.93
CA GLU A 395 16.82 11.40 -0.54
C GLU A 395 16.87 12.93 -0.37
N GLU A 396 17.48 13.66 -1.32
CA GLU A 396 17.53 15.12 -1.33
C GLU A 396 16.13 15.76 -1.50
N GLU A 397 15.31 15.24 -2.41
CA GLU A 397 13.92 15.68 -2.59
C GLU A 397 13.08 15.47 -1.32
N ASN A 398 13.25 14.32 -0.67
CA ASN A 398 12.57 14.03 0.59
C ASN A 398 12.99 14.98 1.73
N GLU A 399 14.25 15.41 1.76
CA GLU A 399 14.73 16.38 2.74
C GLU A 399 14.14 17.77 2.47
N GLN A 400 14.05 18.19 1.21
CA GLN A 400 13.38 19.43 0.82
C GLN A 400 11.88 19.41 1.18
N LEU A 401 11.19 18.29 0.91
CA LEU A 401 9.78 18.12 1.27
C LEU A 401 9.57 18.18 2.78
N LYS A 402 10.46 17.59 3.59
CA LYS A 402 10.42 17.71 5.06
C LYS A 402 10.58 19.16 5.54
N LYS A 403 11.52 19.91 4.95
CA LYS A 403 11.71 21.34 5.26
C LYS A 403 10.48 22.16 4.88
N SER A 404 9.89 21.91 3.70
CA SER A 404 8.65 22.55 3.24
C SER A 404 7.46 22.26 4.18
N ALA A 405 7.29 21.00 4.59
CA ALA A 405 6.23 20.60 5.53
C ALA A 405 6.40 21.25 6.91
N GLN A 406 7.64 21.35 7.43
CA GLN A 406 7.92 22.10 8.66
C GLN A 406 7.55 23.59 8.52
N PHE A 407 7.89 24.19 7.37
CA PHE A 407 7.57 25.60 7.10
C PHE A 407 6.06 25.86 7.05
N GLN A 408 5.30 24.97 6.40
CA GLN A 408 3.83 25.04 6.39
C GLN A 408 3.22 24.92 7.78
N LYS A 409 3.77 24.05 8.65
CA LYS A 409 3.31 23.91 10.03
C LYS A 409 3.51 25.21 10.83
N ILE A 410 4.64 25.89 10.65
CA ILE A 410 4.93 27.18 11.29
C ILE A 410 3.96 28.26 10.80
N ILE A 411 3.69 28.32 9.50
CA ILE A 411 2.71 29.27 8.92
C ILE A 411 1.32 29.06 9.54
N PHE A 412 0.88 27.81 9.64
CA PHE A 412 -0.42 27.49 10.23
C PHE A 412 -0.51 27.87 11.72
N GLU A 413 0.55 27.62 12.50
CA GLU A 413 0.60 28.03 13.90
C GLU A 413 0.58 29.55 14.05
N LYS A 414 1.28 30.28 13.17
CA LYS A 414 1.25 31.76 13.14
C LYS A 414 -0.15 32.30 12.87
N GLU A 415 -0.85 31.79 11.85
CA GLU A 415 -2.22 32.22 11.51
C GLU A 415 -3.19 31.97 12.67
N LYS A 416 -3.03 30.85 13.39
CA LYS A 416 -3.81 30.55 14.59
C LYS A 416 -3.56 31.58 15.70
N LEU A 417 -2.29 31.91 15.94
CA LEU A 417 -1.90 32.89 16.96
C LEU A 417 -2.44 34.30 16.64
N GLU A 418 -2.41 34.70 15.38
CA GLU A 418 -2.94 35.99 14.91
C GLU A 418 -4.45 36.10 15.16
N LYS A 419 -5.20 35.01 14.89
CA LYS A 419 -6.64 34.95 15.23
C LYS A 419 -6.89 35.06 16.74
N GLU A 420 -6.11 34.35 17.56
CA GLU A 420 -6.22 34.43 19.02
C GLU A 420 -5.89 35.85 19.55
N MET A 421 -4.90 36.53 18.97
CA MET A 421 -4.59 37.93 19.30
C MET A 421 -5.74 38.87 18.93
N SER A 422 -6.35 38.69 17.75
CA SER A 422 -7.52 39.48 17.34
C SER A 422 -8.67 39.36 18.34
N ILE A 423 -9.02 38.12 18.71
CA ILE A 423 -10.10 37.85 19.68
C ILE A 423 -9.75 38.47 21.04
N ARG A 424 -8.50 38.35 21.50
CA ARG A 424 -8.07 38.98 22.76
C ARG A 424 -8.22 40.49 22.72
N GLN A 425 -7.94 41.12 21.59
CA GLN A 425 -8.07 42.57 21.42
C GLN A 425 -9.53 43.01 21.46
N GLU A 426 -10.43 42.27 20.82
CA GLU A 426 -11.88 42.49 20.90
C GLU A 426 -12.41 42.33 22.33
N CYS A 427 -12.02 41.26 23.03
CA CYS A 427 -12.40 41.06 24.43
C CYS A 427 -11.89 42.20 25.34
N ARG A 428 -10.67 42.69 25.09
CA ARG A 428 -10.11 43.81 25.85
C ARG A 428 -10.95 45.07 25.68
N HIS A 429 -11.38 45.35 24.46
CA HIS A 429 -12.23 46.51 24.17
C HIS A 429 -13.60 46.40 24.84
N ALA A 430 -14.24 45.22 24.76
CA ALA A 430 -15.50 44.96 25.45
C ALA A 430 -15.39 45.12 26.98
N ILE A 431 -14.27 44.69 27.59
CA ILE A 431 -14.02 44.88 29.03
C ILE A 431 -13.90 46.37 29.38
N GLU A 432 -13.24 47.17 28.54
CA GLU A 432 -13.13 48.62 28.76
C GLU A 432 -14.49 49.32 28.68
N GLU A 433 -15.33 48.96 27.72
CA GLU A 433 -16.71 49.46 27.64
C GLU A 433 -17.54 49.10 28.87
N LEU A 434 -17.45 47.86 29.34
CA LEU A 434 -18.16 47.42 30.54
C LEU A 434 -17.70 48.17 31.80
N LYS A 435 -16.41 48.47 31.92
CA LYS A 435 -15.88 49.28 33.03
C LYS A 435 -16.44 50.70 33.01
N LEU A 436 -16.57 51.32 31.84
CA LEU A 436 -17.16 52.65 31.71
C LEU A 436 -18.63 52.65 32.14
N LYS A 437 -19.41 51.68 31.66
CA LYS A 437 -20.82 51.52 32.06
C LYS A 437 -20.97 51.28 33.56
N TYR A 438 -20.08 50.47 34.15
CA TYR A 438 -20.08 50.22 35.59
C TYR A 438 -19.86 51.51 36.40
N GLU A 439 -18.88 52.34 36.02
CA GLU A 439 -18.61 53.62 36.70
C GLU A 439 -19.71 54.66 36.49
N GLU A 440 -20.48 54.57 35.40
CA GLU A 440 -21.68 55.38 35.17
C GLU A 440 -22.81 54.97 36.12
N VAL A 441 -23.18 53.69 36.15
CA VAL A 441 -24.22 53.15 37.04
C VAL A 441 -23.89 53.39 38.51
N LYS A 442 -22.60 53.26 38.88
CA LYS A 442 -22.13 53.55 40.24
C LYS A 442 -22.32 55.02 40.62
N ARG A 443 -22.06 55.96 39.71
CA ARG A 443 -22.31 57.39 39.93
C ARG A 443 -23.80 57.70 40.08
N GLU A 444 -24.65 57.09 39.27
CA GLU A 444 -26.10 57.23 39.39
C GLU A 444 -26.61 56.72 40.74
N ARG A 445 -26.13 55.54 41.17
CA ARG A 445 -26.45 54.98 42.49
C ARG A 445 -26.05 55.91 43.63
N ASP A 446 -24.82 56.44 43.60
CA ASP A 446 -24.31 57.31 44.66
C ASP A 446 -25.09 58.64 44.72
N THR A 447 -25.49 59.17 43.55
CA THR A 447 -26.36 60.35 43.46
C THR A 447 -27.74 60.07 44.07
N ALA A 448 -28.38 58.95 43.68
CA ALA A 448 -29.67 58.54 44.22
C ALA A 448 -29.64 58.29 45.74
N LEU A 449 -28.52 57.76 46.26
CA LEU A 449 -28.32 57.55 47.70
C LEU A 449 -28.21 58.88 48.47
N ASN A 450 -27.51 59.86 47.89
CA ASN A 450 -27.41 61.21 48.45
C ASN A 450 -28.77 61.92 48.47
N ASP A 451 -29.52 61.84 47.38
CA ASP A 451 -30.89 62.38 47.29
C ASP A 451 -31.83 61.74 48.31
N LEU A 452 -31.74 60.41 48.49
CA LEU A 452 -32.48 59.69 49.52
C LEU A 452 -32.14 60.18 50.93
N THR A 453 -30.85 60.37 51.21
CA THR A 453 -30.38 60.85 52.52
C THR A 453 -30.90 62.26 52.82
N ALA A 454 -30.90 63.15 51.82
CA ALA A 454 -31.46 64.48 51.92
C ALA A 454 -32.99 64.47 52.13
N ALA A 455 -33.73 63.64 51.39
CA ALA A 455 -35.18 63.49 51.53
C ALA A 455 -35.58 62.93 52.91
N MET A 456 -34.79 62.01 53.47
CA MET A 456 -35.03 61.46 54.81
C MET A 456 -34.79 62.49 55.94
N GLY A 457 -34.00 63.55 55.71
CA GLY A 457 -33.79 64.63 56.66
C GLY A 457 -35.00 65.55 56.84
N HIS A 458 -35.91 65.64 55.85
CA HIS A 458 -36.93 66.71 55.79
C HIS A 458 -38.40 66.26 55.86
N GLN A 459 -38.72 64.96 55.97
CA GLN A 459 -40.11 64.49 55.91
C GLN A 459 -40.62 63.65 57.09
N ASN A 460 -41.92 63.78 57.36
CA ASN A 460 -42.66 63.05 58.39
C ASN A 460 -42.84 61.56 58.00
N GLN A 461 -42.97 60.69 59.01
CA GLN A 461 -42.81 59.23 58.93
C GLN A 461 -43.66 58.51 57.85
N LYS A 462 -44.82 59.06 57.45
CA LYS A 462 -45.68 58.50 56.39
C LYS A 462 -45.19 58.72 54.96
N GLN A 463 -44.54 59.86 54.67
CA GLN A 463 -44.00 60.12 53.33
C GLN A 463 -42.73 59.30 53.06
N LYS A 464 -41.94 59.05 54.12
CA LYS A 464 -40.76 58.18 54.08
C LYS A 464 -41.08 56.76 53.60
N ILE A 465 -42.19 56.18 54.04
CA ILE A 465 -42.59 54.81 53.67
C ILE A 465 -43.02 54.74 52.18
N SER A 466 -43.76 55.74 51.71
CA SER A 466 -44.20 55.80 50.31
C SER A 466 -43.01 55.93 49.35
N TYR A 467 -42.02 56.75 49.70
CA TYR A 467 -40.85 56.99 48.87
C TYR A 467 -39.89 55.79 48.85
N VAL A 468 -39.69 55.11 49.98
CA VAL A 468 -38.90 53.87 50.06
C VAL A 468 -39.48 52.76 49.18
N ASN A 469 -40.81 52.66 49.08
CA ASN A 469 -41.45 51.66 48.20
C ASN A 469 -41.24 51.98 46.71
N GLN A 470 -41.33 53.25 46.29
CA GLN A 470 -41.01 53.65 44.91
C GLN A 470 -39.53 53.39 44.55
N LEU A 471 -38.62 53.57 45.50
CA LEU A 471 -37.21 53.25 45.29
C LEU A 471 -36.94 51.75 45.19
N ARG A 472 -37.65 50.92 45.96
CA ARG A 472 -37.56 49.45 45.82
C ARG A 472 -38.02 48.99 44.45
N GLU A 473 -39.07 49.58 43.88
CA GLU A 473 -39.51 49.28 42.52
C GLU A 473 -38.49 49.71 41.47
N ARG A 474 -37.88 50.90 41.61
CA ARG A 474 -36.83 51.35 40.70
C ARG A 474 -35.55 50.51 40.77
N LEU A 475 -35.10 50.14 41.97
CA LEU A 475 -33.94 49.26 42.16
C LEU A 475 -34.19 47.86 41.58
N ALA A 476 -35.37 47.28 41.79
CA ALA A 476 -35.76 46.00 41.19
C ALA A 476 -35.82 46.07 39.65
N HIS A 477 -36.11 47.25 39.08
CA HIS A 477 -36.07 47.44 37.65
C HIS A 477 -34.64 47.51 37.10
N ILE A 478 -33.72 48.17 37.82
CA ILE A 478 -32.30 48.26 37.46
C ILE A 478 -31.61 46.88 37.55
N GLU A 479 -31.92 46.08 38.58
CA GLU A 479 -31.40 44.69 38.72
C GLU A 479 -31.89 43.73 37.63
N LYS A 480 -32.96 44.07 36.90
CA LYS A 480 -33.45 43.30 35.75
C LYS A 480 -32.81 43.70 34.41
N VAL A 481 -32.16 44.86 34.36
CA VAL A 481 -31.60 45.45 33.13
C VAL A 481 -30.06 45.37 33.09
N ALA A 482 -29.42 45.30 34.27
CA ALA A 482 -28.03 44.83 34.42
C ALA A 482 -27.96 43.30 34.29
#